data_AF-A0A933N4J8-F1
#
_entry.id   AF-A0A933N4J8-F1
#
_cell.length_a   1.000
_cell.length_b   1.000
_cell.length_c   1.000
_cell.angle_alpha   90.00
_cell.angle_beta   90.00
_cell.angle_gamma   90.00
#
_symmetry.space_group_name_H-M   'P 1'
#
loop_
_entity.id
_entity.type
_entity.pdbx_description
1 polymer ?
#
loop_
_entity_poly.entity_id
_entity_poly.type
_entity_poly.pdbx_seq_one_letter_code
_entity_poly.pdbx_strand_id
1 'polypeptide(L)'
;MSNDLRVVFSKSAQLRIAAWMFVLAWFLLLAFLMTTIAGSASVLPHADFVVGFICVTFAITAAICIPLAVRIRCPICGERVFIENGKYHESAPKSSWLGYSPVVVKDVIAFGRFTCMHCGQSIQLKPA
;
A
#
# COMPACT_ATOMS: atom_id res chain seq x y z
N MET A 1 6.00 -14.10 27.98
CA MET A 1 4.87 -14.01 27.01
C MET A 1 4.41 -12.56 26.74
N SER A 2 5.26 -11.54 26.90
CA SER A 2 4.91 -10.11 26.71
C SER A 2 5.61 -9.45 25.52
N ASN A 3 6.48 -10.16 24.79
CA ASN A 3 7.16 -9.65 23.60
C ASN A 3 6.37 -9.84 22.30
N ASP A 4 5.55 -10.89 22.18
CA ASP A 4 4.75 -11.12 20.97
C ASP A 4 3.69 -10.05 20.73
N LEU A 5 3.03 -9.56 21.80
CA LEU A 5 2.01 -8.53 21.68
C LEU A 5 2.57 -7.21 21.16
N ARG A 6 3.78 -6.79 21.58
CA ARG A 6 4.40 -5.54 21.09
C ARG A 6 4.75 -5.60 19.60
N VAL A 7 5.20 -6.75 19.12
CA VAL A 7 5.49 -6.98 17.69
C VAL A 7 4.20 -6.98 16.87
N VAL A 8 3.11 -7.56 17.39
CA VAL A 8 1.79 -7.59 16.73
C VAL A 8 1.14 -6.20 16.69
N PHE A 9 1.19 -5.43 17.78
CA PHE A 9 0.66 -4.06 17.83
C PHE A 9 1.43 -3.11 16.90
N SER A 10 2.77 -3.17 16.89
CA SER A 10 3.60 -2.42 15.93
C SER A 10 3.23 -2.75 14.48
N LYS A 11 3.00 -4.03 14.17
CA LYS A 11 2.66 -4.48 12.82
C LYS A 11 1.28 -3.98 12.36
N SER A 12 0.30 -3.89 13.28
CA SER A 12 -1.05 -3.43 12.93
C SER A 12 -1.09 -1.95 12.52
N ALA A 13 -0.38 -1.09 13.25
CA ALA A 13 -0.22 0.32 12.89
C ALA A 13 0.59 0.50 11.61
N GLN A 14 1.68 -0.26 11.44
CA GLN A 14 2.49 -0.24 10.21
C GLN A 14 1.69 -0.67 8.97
N LEU A 15 0.79 -1.65 9.08
CA LEU A 15 -0.05 -2.09 7.97
C LEU A 15 -1.07 -1.00 7.57
N ARG A 16 -1.67 -0.32 8.55
CA ARG A 16 -2.54 0.84 8.29
C ARG A 16 -1.78 1.99 7.63
N ILE A 17 -0.60 2.34 8.15
CA ILE A 17 0.26 3.37 7.56
C ILE A 17 0.64 2.98 6.13
N ALA A 18 1.06 1.73 5.89
CA ALA A 18 1.37 1.24 4.55
C ALA A 18 0.16 1.32 3.61
N ALA A 19 -1.03 0.97 4.08
CA ALA A 19 -2.26 1.07 3.30
C ALA A 19 -2.58 2.53 2.92
N TRP A 20 -2.50 3.47 3.88
CA TRP A 20 -2.67 4.90 3.61
C TRP A 20 -1.61 5.45 2.67
N MET A 21 -0.35 5.04 2.83
CA MET A 21 0.75 5.43 1.96
C MET A 21 0.55 4.90 0.53
N PHE A 22 -0.04 3.71 0.37
CA PHE A 22 -0.38 3.16 -0.95
C PHE A 22 -1.47 3.98 -1.63
N VAL A 23 -2.51 4.39 -0.89
CA VAL A 23 -3.55 5.30 -1.39
C VAL A 23 -2.95 6.65 -1.78
N LEU A 24 -2.07 7.20 -0.93
CA LEU A 24 -1.38 8.46 -1.20
C LEU A 24 -0.51 8.38 -2.46
N ALA A 25 0.24 7.29 -2.62
CA ALA A 25 1.07 7.05 -3.81
C ALA A 25 0.22 6.99 -5.09
N TRP A 26 -0.94 6.33 -5.04
CA TRP A 26 -1.88 6.30 -6.16
C TRP A 26 -2.43 7.69 -6.50
N PHE A 27 -2.78 8.47 -5.48
CA PHE A 27 -3.26 9.84 -5.65
C PHE A 27 -2.17 10.74 -6.25
N LEU A 28 -0.92 10.63 -5.79
CA LEU A 28 0.22 11.34 -6.36
C LEU A 28 0.49 10.95 -7.81
N LEU A 29 0.33 9.67 -8.17
CA LEU A 29 0.49 9.19 -9.54
C LEU A 29 -0.59 9.78 -10.46
N LEU A 30 -1.86 9.82 -10.00
CA LEU A 30 -2.94 10.47 -10.74
C LEU A 30 -2.73 11.97 -10.87
N ALA A 31 -2.29 12.65 -9.80
CA ALA A 31 -1.96 14.06 -9.84
C ALA A 31 -0.84 14.35 -10.84
N PHE A 32 0.22 13.53 -10.85
CA PHE A 32 1.29 13.60 -11.83
C PHE A 32 0.74 13.50 -13.26
N LEU A 33 -0.11 12.50 -13.52
CA LEU A 33 -0.70 12.27 -14.84
C LEU A 33 -1.58 13.44 -15.30
N MET A 34 -2.36 14.04 -14.39
CA MET A 34 -3.17 15.22 -14.68
C MET A 34 -2.30 16.44 -14.98
N THR A 35 -1.22 16.64 -14.21
CA THR A 35 -0.30 17.77 -14.43
C THR A 35 0.52 17.63 -15.71
N THR A 36 0.90 16.42 -16.11
CA THR A 36 1.60 16.21 -17.39
C THR A 36 0.66 16.45 -18.57
N ILE A 37 -0.61 16.01 -18.49
CA ILE A 37 -1.61 16.31 -19.52
C ILE A 37 -1.85 17.84 -19.60
N ALA A 38 -2.09 18.51 -18.48
CA ALA A 38 -2.34 19.94 -18.45
C ALA A 38 -1.12 20.78 -18.87
N GLY A 39 0.09 20.33 -18.54
CA GLY A 39 1.35 20.90 -19.01
C GLY A 39 1.55 20.72 -20.53
N SER A 40 1.22 19.54 -21.07
CA SER A 40 1.30 19.27 -22.51
C SER A 40 0.33 20.10 -23.34
N ALA A 41 -0.82 20.47 -22.76
CA ALA A 41 -1.79 21.38 -23.37
C ALA A 41 -1.41 22.87 -23.21
N SER A 42 -0.21 23.18 -22.67
CA SER A 42 0.30 24.55 -22.45
C SER A 42 -0.62 25.46 -21.63
N VAL A 43 -1.45 24.87 -20.76
CA VAL A 43 -2.48 25.58 -19.98
C VAL A 43 -1.90 26.21 -18.70
N LEU A 44 -0.74 25.74 -18.25
CA LEU A 44 -0.12 26.14 -16.98
C LEU A 44 1.21 26.88 -17.20
N PRO A 45 1.26 28.22 -17.00
CA PRO A 45 2.53 28.87 -16.76
C PRO A 45 3.12 28.28 -15.46
N HIS A 46 4.37 27.81 -15.49
CA HIS A 46 5.08 27.11 -14.39
C HIS A 46 4.82 25.60 -14.23
N ALA A 47 4.40 24.90 -15.29
CA ALA A 47 4.27 23.44 -15.27
C ALA A 47 5.57 22.73 -14.79
N ASP A 48 6.75 23.22 -15.15
CA ASP A 48 8.04 22.61 -14.78
C ASP A 48 8.27 22.53 -13.26
N PHE A 49 7.91 23.60 -12.53
CA PHE A 49 8.07 23.62 -11.07
C PHE A 49 7.10 22.65 -10.38
N VAL A 50 5.86 22.60 -10.87
CA VAL A 50 4.82 21.69 -10.35
C VAL A 50 5.21 20.24 -10.61
N VAL A 51 5.67 19.93 -11.81
CA VAL A 51 6.15 18.59 -12.19
C VAL A 51 7.36 18.19 -11.33
N GLY A 52 8.32 19.10 -11.12
CA GLY A 52 9.47 18.85 -10.24
C GLY A 52 9.06 18.52 -8.80
N PHE A 53 8.13 19.30 -8.23
CA PHE A 53 7.62 19.06 -6.88
C PHE A 53 6.89 17.72 -6.76
N ILE A 54 6.09 17.34 -7.75
CA ILE A 54 5.39 16.04 -7.77
C ILE A 54 6.39 14.89 -7.90
N CYS A 55 7.42 15.01 -8.74
CA CYS A 55 8.47 14.00 -8.85
C CYS A 55 9.20 13.77 -7.53
N VAL A 56 9.57 14.84 -6.82
CA VAL A 56 10.26 14.75 -5.52
C VAL A 56 9.36 14.10 -4.47
N THR A 57 8.11 14.53 -4.37
CA THR A 57 7.15 13.94 -3.42
C THR A 57 6.85 12.47 -3.74
N PHE A 58 6.76 12.11 -5.01
CA PHE A 58 6.63 10.71 -5.44
C PHE A 58 7.87 9.89 -5.06
N ALA A 59 9.07 10.40 -5.31
CA ALA A 59 10.32 9.71 -4.96
C ALA A 59 10.44 9.45 -3.45
N ILE A 60 10.10 10.45 -2.61
CA ILE A 60 10.08 10.30 -1.14
C ILE A 60 9.04 9.24 -0.73
N THR A 61 7.84 9.30 -1.30
CA THR A 61 6.76 8.35 -1.00
C THR A 61 7.17 6.93 -1.38
N ALA A 62 7.77 6.74 -2.57
CA ALA A 62 8.28 5.46 -3.02
C ALA A 62 9.41 4.94 -2.12
N ALA A 63 10.35 5.81 -1.73
CA ALA A 63 11.46 5.46 -0.83
C ALA A 63 10.98 4.99 0.55
N ILE A 64 9.82 5.45 1.02
CA ILE A 64 9.19 4.98 2.26
C ILE A 64 8.35 3.72 2.02
N CYS A 65 7.57 3.67 0.94
CA CYS A 65 6.67 2.55 0.63
C CYS A 65 7.41 1.24 0.35
N ILE A 66 8.50 1.27 -0.42
CA ILE A 66 9.27 0.08 -0.80
C ILE A 66 9.78 -0.69 0.43
N PRO A 67 10.51 -0.09 1.40
CA PRO A 67 10.98 -0.81 2.57
C PRO A 67 9.84 -1.29 3.47
N LEU A 68 8.72 -0.55 3.56
CA LEU A 68 7.53 -1.02 4.27
C LEU A 68 6.93 -2.27 3.61
N ALA A 69 6.76 -2.27 2.29
CA ALA A 69 6.24 -3.42 1.55
C ALA A 69 7.13 -4.67 1.69
N VAL A 70 8.46 -4.48 1.72
CA VAL A 70 9.43 -5.58 1.88
C VAL A 70 9.48 -6.11 3.32
N ARG A 71 9.24 -5.26 4.33
CA ARG A 71 9.28 -5.65 5.75
C ARG A 71 7.97 -6.26 6.25
N ILE A 72 6.83 -5.94 5.64
CA ILE A 72 5.54 -6.48 6.07
C ILE A 72 5.44 -7.96 5.68
N ARG A 73 5.56 -8.81 6.69
CA ARG A 73 5.42 -10.26 6.61
C ARG A 73 4.20 -10.71 7.40
N CYS A 74 3.52 -11.73 6.89
CA CYS A 74 2.45 -12.38 7.62
C CYS A 74 2.99 -12.96 8.94
N PRO A 75 2.34 -12.73 10.10
CA PRO A 75 2.78 -13.31 11.36
C PRO A 75 2.58 -14.82 11.43
N ILE A 76 1.72 -15.39 10.57
CA ILE A 76 1.39 -16.83 10.57
C ILE A 76 2.36 -17.59 9.65
N CYS A 77 2.40 -17.24 8.36
CA CYS A 77 3.25 -17.95 7.39
C CYS A 77 4.64 -17.32 7.20
N GLY A 78 4.90 -16.12 7.72
CA GLY A 78 6.18 -15.41 7.53
C GLY A 78 6.39 -14.84 6.12
N GLU A 79 5.48 -15.11 5.19
CA GLU A 79 5.59 -14.70 3.79
C GLU A 79 5.28 -13.20 3.62
N ARG A 80 5.88 -12.57 2.60
CA ARG A 80 5.70 -11.14 2.31
C ARG A 80 4.30 -10.89 1.77
N VAL A 81 3.60 -9.93 2.37
CA VAL A 81 2.18 -9.67 2.07
C VAL A 81 1.98 -9.03 0.70
N PHE A 82 2.91 -8.19 0.27
CA PHE A 82 2.80 -7.40 -0.96
C PHE A 82 3.59 -7.99 -2.15
N ILE A 83 4.33 -9.08 -1.96
CA ILE A 83 5.11 -9.71 -3.04
C ILE A 83 4.37 -10.93 -3.56
N GLU A 84 3.84 -10.80 -4.77
CA GLU A 84 3.13 -11.84 -5.49
C GLU A 84 4.13 -12.89 -6.01
N ASN A 85 4.24 -14.04 -5.33
CA ASN A 85 5.09 -15.17 -5.75
C ASN A 85 4.36 -16.16 -6.69
N GLY A 86 3.24 -15.76 -7.30
CA GLY A 86 2.47 -16.56 -8.26
C GLY A 86 1.66 -17.72 -7.67
N LYS A 87 1.81 -18.05 -6.38
CA LYS A 87 0.98 -19.02 -5.66
C LYS A 87 -0.05 -18.29 -4.80
N TYR A 88 -1.32 -18.36 -5.22
CA TYR A 88 -2.43 -17.75 -4.52
C TYR A 88 -3.28 -18.82 -3.83
N HIS A 89 -3.66 -18.57 -2.59
CA HIS A 89 -4.67 -19.38 -1.91
C HIS A 89 -6.06 -19.05 -2.48
N GLU A 90 -6.95 -20.04 -2.66
CA GLU A 90 -8.29 -19.83 -3.23
C GLU A 90 -9.15 -18.84 -2.44
N SER A 91 -8.92 -18.74 -1.13
CA SER A 91 -9.61 -17.79 -0.24
C SER A 91 -9.03 -16.38 -0.26
N ALA A 92 -7.98 -16.11 -1.05
CA ALA A 92 -7.41 -14.77 -1.17
C ALA A 92 -8.37 -13.86 -1.96
N PRO A 93 -8.82 -12.73 -1.37
CA PRO A 93 -9.75 -11.85 -2.05
C PRO A 93 -9.02 -11.12 -3.19
N LYS A 94 -9.35 -11.45 -4.44
CA LYS A 94 -8.77 -10.86 -5.65
C LYS A 94 -9.73 -9.86 -6.27
N SER A 95 -9.23 -8.68 -6.63
CA SER A 95 -9.91 -7.78 -7.55
C SER A 95 -9.61 -8.27 -8.96
N SER A 96 -10.65 -8.48 -9.77
CA SER A 96 -10.51 -8.89 -11.17
C SER A 96 -9.74 -7.88 -12.03
N TRP A 97 -9.56 -6.65 -11.55
CA TRP A 97 -9.00 -5.54 -12.31
C TRP A 97 -7.69 -4.99 -11.76
N LEU A 98 -7.49 -5.06 -10.44
CA LEU A 98 -6.36 -4.40 -9.77
C LEU A 98 -5.49 -5.37 -8.93
N GLY A 99 -5.74 -6.68 -9.01
CA GLY A 99 -4.97 -7.69 -8.29
C GLY A 99 -5.32 -7.78 -6.80
N TYR A 100 -4.39 -8.27 -5.99
CA TYR A 100 -4.62 -8.55 -4.57
C TYR A 100 -4.31 -7.34 -3.66
N SER A 101 -3.26 -6.56 -3.98
CA SER A 101 -2.82 -5.41 -3.17
C SER A 101 -3.92 -4.37 -2.84
N PRO A 102 -4.76 -3.91 -3.78
CA PRO A 102 -5.78 -2.91 -3.48
C PRO A 102 -6.95 -3.47 -2.67
N VAL A 103 -7.23 -4.78 -2.77
CA VAL A 103 -8.25 -5.42 -1.95
C VAL A 103 -7.80 -5.50 -0.50
N VAL A 104 -6.53 -5.83 -0.27
CA VAL A 104 -5.91 -5.77 1.05
C VAL A 104 -5.97 -4.36 1.63
N VAL A 105 -5.58 -3.35 0.85
CA VAL A 105 -5.62 -1.95 1.28
C VAL A 105 -7.04 -1.54 1.68
N LYS A 106 -8.04 -1.89 0.85
CA LYS A 106 -9.44 -1.64 1.16
C LYS A 106 -9.88 -2.36 2.44
N ASP A 107 -9.56 -3.63 2.60
CA ASP A 107 -9.98 -4.40 3.78
C ASP A 107 -9.33 -3.88 5.08
N VAL A 108 -8.07 -3.46 4.99
CA VAL A 108 -7.32 -2.88 6.11
C VAL A 108 -7.90 -1.54 6.52
N ILE A 109 -8.25 -0.68 5.55
CA ILE A 109 -8.78 0.67 5.81
C ILE A 109 -10.25 0.60 6.24
N ALA A 110 -11.10 -0.11 5.48
CA ALA A 110 -12.55 -0.11 5.67
C ALA A 110 -13.02 -1.04 6.79
N PHE A 111 -12.39 -2.21 6.94
CA PHE A 111 -12.85 -3.25 7.86
C PHE A 111 -11.85 -3.53 9.00
N GLY A 112 -10.67 -2.91 8.96
CA GLY A 112 -9.62 -3.19 9.94
C GLY A 112 -9.22 -4.66 9.95
N ARG A 113 -9.28 -5.35 8.81
CA ARG A 113 -8.88 -6.76 8.71
C ARG A 113 -8.02 -6.98 7.49
N PHE A 114 -7.24 -8.04 7.50
CA PHE A 114 -6.34 -8.40 6.42
C PHE A 114 -6.36 -9.92 6.25
N THR A 115 -6.57 -10.40 5.03
CA THR A 115 -6.52 -11.83 4.70
C THR A 115 -5.30 -12.11 3.85
N CYS A 116 -4.35 -12.92 4.33
CA CYS A 116 -3.09 -13.21 3.64
C CYS A 116 -3.29 -14.04 2.35
N MET A 117 -2.68 -13.64 1.23
CA MET A 117 -2.81 -14.35 -0.05
C MET A 117 -2.15 -15.72 -0.08
N HIS A 118 -1.13 -15.94 0.77
CA HIS A 118 -0.35 -17.17 0.75
C HIS A 118 -0.97 -18.26 1.63
N CYS A 119 -1.42 -17.90 2.83
CA CYS A 119 -1.99 -18.85 3.80
C CYS A 119 -3.51 -18.75 3.97
N GLY A 120 -4.17 -17.77 3.34
CA GLY A 120 -5.62 -17.59 3.40
C GLY A 120 -6.17 -17.13 4.77
N GLN A 121 -5.31 -16.94 5.77
CA GLN A 121 -5.72 -16.57 7.12
C GLN A 121 -6.12 -15.10 7.22
N SER A 122 -7.29 -14.85 7.83
CA SER A 122 -7.80 -13.51 8.12
C SER A 122 -7.39 -13.05 9.51
N ILE A 123 -6.69 -11.92 9.58
CA ILE A 123 -6.21 -11.30 10.81
C ILE A 123 -7.01 -10.01 11.02
N GLN A 124 -7.63 -9.87 12.20
CA GLN A 124 -8.23 -8.61 12.61
C GLN A 124 -7.18 -7.67 13.20
N LEU A 125 -7.15 -6.43 12.70
CA LEU A 125 -6.35 -5.34 13.22
C LEU A 125 -7.17 -4.67 14.32
N LYS A 126 -6.62 -4.61 15.53
CA LYS A 126 -7.30 -3.95 16.66
C LYS A 126 -7.52 -2.47 16.30
N PRO A 127 -8.72 -1.90 16.57
CA PRO A 127 -8.90 -0.45 16.43
C PRO A 127 -7.86 0.26 17.31
N ALA A 128 -7.19 1.25 16.71
CA ALA A 128 -6.27 2.14 17.40
C ALA A 128 -7.03 2.98 18.44
#